data_AF-A0A158L791-F1
#
_entry.id   AF-A0A158L791-F1
#
_cell.length_a   1.000
_cell.length_b   1.000
_cell.length_c   1.000
_cell.angle_alpha   90.00
_cell.angle_beta   90.00
_cell.angle_gamma   90.00
#
_symmetry.space_group_name_H-M   'P 1'
#
loop_
_entity.id
_entity.type
_entity.pdbx_description
1 polymer ?
#
loop_
_entity_poly.entity_id
_entity_poly.type
_entity_poly.pdbx_seq_one_letter_code
_entity_poly.pdbx_strand_id
1 'polypeptide(L)'
;MTTTLREKEAVALDAVASAQRALENLHSAKRRRQARTDLAEAAVALDLIQTATRNVKPYRGLFVQCAACRNLFNDEGSYLAHWRYDDGYTGCISTLSVLKGMGFVVERHKYGRDLGLDYVLGLPETPKTESRHDYKFSNAASPPGNGSENL
;
A
#
# COMPACT_ATOMS: atom_id res chain seq x y z
N MET A 1 -0.30 -1.43 -14.62
CA MET A 1 1.08 -1.53 -14.08
C MET A 1 1.14 -0.66 -12.84
N THR A 2 1.34 -1.27 -11.67
CA THR A 2 1.60 -0.55 -10.42
C THR A 2 3.00 0.05 -10.50
N THR A 3 3.11 1.38 -10.40
CA THR A 3 4.40 2.07 -10.36
C THR A 3 5.12 1.76 -9.05
N THR A 4 6.40 1.41 -9.12
CA THR A 4 7.21 1.09 -7.94
C THR A 4 7.57 2.35 -7.14
N LEU A 5 7.92 2.21 -5.86
CA LEU A 5 8.39 3.31 -5.00
C LEU A 5 9.59 4.04 -5.64
N ARG A 6 10.51 3.28 -6.25
CA ARG A 6 11.69 3.84 -6.92
C ARG A 6 11.33 4.67 -8.14
N GLU A 7 10.36 4.23 -8.94
CA GLU A 7 9.85 5.02 -10.07
C GLU A 7 9.16 6.29 -9.59
N LYS A 8 8.37 6.21 -8.52
CA LYS A 8 7.72 7.38 -7.92
C LYS A 8 8.74 8.38 -7.37
N GLU A 9 9.83 7.90 -6.76
CA GLU A 9 10.92 8.76 -6.28
C GLU A 9 11.59 9.50 -7.44
N ALA A 10 11.91 8.80 -8.54
CA ALA A 10 12.49 9.42 -9.73
C ALA A 10 11.58 10.52 -10.31
N VAL A 11 10.27 10.24 -10.41
CA VAL A 11 9.28 11.24 -10.86
C VAL A 11 9.23 12.45 -9.93
N ALA A 12 9.29 12.25 -8.61
CA ALA A 12 9.29 13.34 -7.65
C ALA A 12 10.57 14.20 -7.73
N LEU A 13 11.73 13.59 -7.94
CA LEU A 13 12.99 14.30 -8.18
C LEU A 13 12.91 15.16 -9.44
N ASP A 14 12.40 14.61 -10.54
CA ASP A 14 12.20 15.34 -11.79
C ASP A 14 11.23 16.52 -11.63
N ALA A 15 10.16 16.33 -10.86
CA ALA A 15 9.20 17.39 -10.56
C ALA A 15 9.83 18.55 -9.77
N VAL A 16 10.63 18.25 -8.74
CA VAL A 16 11.38 19.26 -7.98
C VAL A 16 12.33 20.03 -8.90
N ALA A 17 13.13 19.31 -9.70
CA ALA A 17 14.07 19.94 -10.62
C ALA A 17 13.37 20.81 -11.67
N SER A 18 12.21 20.37 -12.17
CA SER A 18 11.38 21.13 -13.11
C SER A 18 10.84 22.42 -12.49
N ALA A 19 10.30 22.35 -11.27
CA ALA A 19 9.77 23.50 -10.54
C ALA A 19 10.87 24.52 -10.20
N GLN A 20 12.07 24.06 -9.84
CA GLN A 20 13.24 24.93 -9.63
C GLN A 20 13.61 25.70 -10.90
N ARG A 21 13.76 25.00 -12.03
CA ARG A 21 14.06 25.64 -13.33
C ARG A 21 12.98 26.63 -13.74
N ALA A 22 11.70 26.31 -13.51
CA ALA A 22 10.61 27.22 -13.79
C ALA A 22 10.74 28.51 -12.95
N LEU A 23 11.04 28.39 -11.65
CA LEU A 23 11.17 29.54 -10.76
C LEU A 23 12.31 30.48 -11.17
N GLU A 24 13.44 29.95 -11.64
CA GLU A 24 14.61 30.73 -12.08
C GLU A 24 14.32 31.56 -13.34
N ASN A 25 13.51 31.03 -14.26
CA ASN A 25 13.23 31.65 -15.55
C ASN A 25 12.03 32.61 -15.54
N LEU A 26 11.35 32.79 -14.39
CA LEU A 26 10.15 33.60 -14.27
C LEU A 26 10.45 35.02 -13.78
N HIS A 27 10.07 36.02 -14.57
CA HIS A 27 10.19 37.44 -14.20
C HIS A 27 8.94 38.02 -13.53
N SER A 28 7.77 37.42 -13.73
CA SER A 28 6.51 37.90 -13.14
C SER A 28 6.38 37.46 -11.67
N ALA A 29 6.14 38.40 -10.76
CA ALA A 29 5.94 38.14 -9.34
C ALA A 29 4.82 37.12 -9.06
N LYS A 30 3.69 37.21 -9.78
CA LYS A 30 2.57 36.26 -9.65
C LYS A 30 2.99 34.85 -10.05
N ARG A 31 3.68 34.69 -11.17
CA ARG A 31 4.15 33.38 -11.66
C ARG A 31 5.21 32.79 -10.73
N ARG A 32 6.11 33.61 -10.18
CA ARG A 32 7.09 33.16 -9.19
C ARG A 32 6.44 32.68 -7.90
N ARG A 33 5.35 33.32 -7.45
CA ARG A 33 4.59 32.83 -6.29
C ARG A 33 4.02 31.44 -6.55
N GLN A 34 3.39 31.24 -7.71
CA GLN A 34 2.87 29.91 -8.09
C GLN A 34 3.99 28.88 -8.17
N ALA A 35 5.09 29.17 -8.87
CA ALA A 35 6.22 28.25 -8.99
C ALA A 35 6.87 27.90 -7.64
N ARG A 36 6.83 28.81 -6.64
CA ARG A 36 7.26 28.50 -5.27
C ARG A 36 6.30 27.53 -4.58
N THR A 37 5.00 27.68 -4.77
CA THR A 37 4.01 26.73 -4.28
C THR A 37 4.23 25.37 -4.92
N ASP A 38 4.37 25.31 -6.25
CA ASP A 38 4.60 24.06 -6.99
C ASP A 38 5.90 23.36 -6.52
N LEU A 39 6.97 24.14 -6.29
CA LEU A 39 8.23 23.62 -5.75
C LEU A 39 8.05 23.06 -4.33
N ALA A 40 7.30 23.76 -3.47
CA ALA A 40 7.03 23.29 -2.11
C ALA A 40 6.21 21.98 -2.12
N GLU A 41 5.18 21.89 -2.96
CA GLU A 41 4.38 20.67 -3.12
C GLU A 41 5.23 19.49 -3.63
N ALA A 42 6.08 19.73 -4.64
CA ALA A 42 6.99 18.71 -5.16
C ALA A 42 8.02 18.25 -4.11
N ALA A 43 8.55 19.18 -3.31
CA ALA A 43 9.50 18.85 -2.23
C ALA A 43 8.84 18.02 -1.13
N VAL A 44 7.60 18.35 -0.75
CA VAL A 44 6.81 17.57 0.22
C VAL A 44 6.55 16.16 -0.32
N ALA A 45 6.17 16.02 -1.59
CA ALA A 45 5.96 14.71 -2.20
C ALA A 45 7.24 13.86 -2.20
N LEU A 46 8.39 14.47 -2.50
CA LEU A 46 9.70 13.80 -2.47
C LEU A 46 10.07 13.34 -1.06
N ASP A 47 9.94 14.21 -0.04
CA ASP A 47 10.23 13.85 1.34
C ASP A 47 9.36 12.68 1.83
N LEU A 48 8.07 12.69 1.46
CA LEU A 48 7.14 11.61 1.76
C LEU A 48 7.63 10.28 1.18
N ILE A 49 7.98 10.25 -0.11
CA ILE A 49 8.45 9.04 -0.79
C ILE A 49 9.77 8.55 -0.21
N GLN A 50 10.71 9.44 0.07
CA GLN A 50 12.01 9.07 0.64
C GLN A 50 11.87 8.52 2.05
N THR A 51 11.01 9.12 2.87
CA THR A 51 10.72 8.64 4.22
C THR A 51 10.04 7.27 4.18
N ALA A 52 9.07 7.08 3.29
CA ALA A 52 8.44 5.78 3.06
C ALA A 52 9.49 4.74 2.62
N THR A 53 10.32 5.06 1.64
CA THR A 53 11.35 4.14 1.12
C THR A 53 12.33 3.71 2.21
N ARG A 54 12.75 4.60 3.12
CA ARG A 54 13.62 4.23 4.26
C ARG A 54 12.96 3.26 5.25
N ASN A 55 11.64 3.22 5.29
CA ASN A 55 10.85 2.43 6.24
C ASN A 55 10.17 1.22 5.60
N VAL A 56 10.53 0.88 4.37
CA VAL A 56 9.97 -0.26 3.65
C VAL A 56 10.71 -1.54 4.06
N LYS A 57 9.97 -2.60 4.41
CA LYS A 57 10.54 -3.93 4.66
C LYS A 57 9.83 -4.94 3.76
N PRO A 58 10.55 -5.65 2.87
CA PRO A 58 9.94 -6.74 2.13
C PRO A 58 9.47 -7.82 3.12
N TYR A 59 8.23 -8.30 2.98
CA TYR A 59 7.65 -9.33 3.82
C TYR A 59 7.07 -10.45 2.95
N ARG A 60 7.66 -11.64 3.07
CA ARG A 60 7.20 -12.87 2.38
C ARG A 60 6.96 -12.72 0.88
N GLY A 61 7.76 -11.89 0.19
CA GLY A 61 7.81 -11.76 -1.26
C GLY A 61 6.58 -11.16 -1.96
N LEU A 62 5.43 -11.10 -1.26
CA LEU A 62 4.15 -10.60 -1.79
C LEU A 62 3.64 -9.37 -1.04
N PHE A 63 4.23 -9.04 0.11
CA PHE A 63 3.77 -7.97 0.97
C PHE A 63 4.88 -7.00 1.29
N VAL A 64 4.45 -5.78 1.59
CA VAL A 64 5.30 -4.71 2.07
C VAL A 64 4.94 -4.46 3.53
N GLN A 65 5.93 -4.51 4.43
CA GLN A 65 5.73 -4.18 5.83
C GLN A 65 6.27 -2.78 6.11
N CYS A 66 5.51 -1.98 6.85
CA CYS A 66 6.02 -0.73 7.40
C CYS A 66 6.90 -0.99 8.63
N ALA A 67 8.14 -0.51 8.57
CA ALA A 67 9.08 -0.61 9.69
C ALA A 67 8.59 0.15 10.94
N ALA A 68 7.87 1.26 10.75
CA ALA A 68 7.41 2.13 11.83
C ALA A 68 6.18 1.57 12.55
N CYS A 69 5.13 1.17 11.82
CA CYS A 69 3.87 0.71 12.43
C CYS A 69 3.63 -0.81 12.35
N ARG A 70 4.52 -1.57 11.71
CA ARG A 70 4.45 -3.05 11.52
C ARG A 70 3.27 -3.55 10.69
N ASN A 71 2.36 -2.67 10.26
CA ASN A 71 1.27 -3.00 9.34
C ASN A 71 1.80 -3.59 8.02
N LEU A 72 1.05 -4.55 7.49
CA LEU A 72 1.32 -5.20 6.21
C LEU A 72 0.44 -4.59 5.13
N PHE A 73 1.03 -4.40 3.95
CA PHE A 73 0.37 -3.85 2.77
C PHE A 73 0.51 -4.83 1.60
N ASN A 74 -0.55 -4.94 0.80
CA ASN A 74 -0.62 -5.81 -0.38
C ASN A 74 0.21 -5.30 -1.57
N ASP A 75 0.50 -4.00 -1.61
CA ASP A 75 1.30 -3.38 -2.67
C ASP A 75 2.02 -2.11 -2.21
N GLU A 76 3.00 -1.68 -3.00
CA GLU A 76 3.80 -0.46 -2.74
C GLU A 76 3.00 0.84 -2.82
N GLY A 77 1.91 0.88 -3.58
CA GLY A 77 0.99 2.03 -3.67
C GLY A 77 0.14 2.17 -2.40
N SER A 78 -0.47 1.08 -1.94
CA SER A 78 -1.14 1.02 -0.63
C SER A 78 -0.18 1.34 0.51
N TYR A 79 1.05 0.81 0.43
CA TYR A 79 2.12 1.19 1.34
C TYR A 79 2.43 2.69 1.27
N LEU A 80 2.57 3.30 0.10
CA LEU A 80 2.85 4.74 0.05
C LEU A 80 1.68 5.58 0.59
N ALA A 81 0.44 5.16 0.33
CA ALA A 81 -0.77 5.88 0.68
C ALA A 81 -1.05 5.99 2.20
N HIS A 82 -0.42 5.14 3.03
CA HIS A 82 -0.54 5.26 4.49
C HIS A 82 0.41 6.31 5.09
N TRP A 83 1.38 6.82 4.32
CA TRP A 83 2.23 7.92 4.73
C TRP A 83 1.54 9.25 4.48
N ARG A 84 1.79 10.21 5.37
CA ARG A 84 1.25 11.57 5.26
C ARG A 84 2.28 12.60 5.67
N TYR A 85 2.17 13.75 5.04
CA TYR A 85 2.79 14.99 5.50
C TYR A 85 1.75 15.78 6.29
N ASP A 86 2.05 16.08 7.55
CA ASP A 86 1.18 16.84 8.45
C ASP A 86 2.04 17.75 9.34
N ASP A 87 1.61 18.98 9.56
CA ASP A 87 2.28 19.98 10.40
C ASP A 87 3.82 20.10 10.21
N GLY A 88 4.30 19.94 8.97
CA GLY A 88 5.71 20.08 8.64
C GLY A 88 6.54 18.81 8.76
N TYR A 89 5.93 17.66 9.03
CA TYR A 89 6.61 16.38 9.21
C TYR A 89 5.91 15.23 8.46
N THR A 90 6.71 14.29 7.93
CA THR A 90 6.22 13.07 7.31
C THR A 90 6.07 11.94 8.32
N GLY A 91 4.83 11.48 8.57
CA GLY A 91 4.51 10.37 9.47
C GLY A 91 3.72 9.25 8.81
N CYS A 92 3.74 8.05 9.42
CA CYS A 92 2.90 6.93 9.01
C CYS A 92 1.57 6.91 9.79
N ILE A 93 0.45 6.67 9.11
CA ILE A 93 -0.84 6.40 9.75
C ILE A 93 -0.86 4.92 10.14
N SER A 94 -0.85 4.66 11.45
CA SER A 94 -0.82 3.31 12.00
C SER A 94 -2.19 2.77 12.40
N THR A 95 -3.12 3.67 12.74
CA THR A 95 -4.42 3.30 13.31
C THR A 95 -5.36 2.67 12.28
N LEU A 96 -5.77 1.43 12.52
CA LEU A 96 -6.64 0.67 11.61
C LEU A 96 -7.96 1.40 11.30
N SER A 97 -8.58 2.05 12.30
CA SER A 97 -9.82 2.80 12.10
C SER A 97 -9.65 4.00 11.16
N VAL A 98 -8.50 4.68 11.25
CA VAL A 98 -8.19 5.81 10.36
C VAL A 98 -7.93 5.32 8.95
N LEU A 99 -7.17 4.24 8.80
CA LEU A 99 -6.89 3.62 7.50
C LEU A 99 -8.19 3.16 6.82
N LYS A 100 -9.11 2.54 7.55
CA LYS A 100 -10.46 2.23 7.04
C LYS A 100 -11.22 3.48 6.60
N GLY A 101 -11.15 4.55 7.38
CA GLY A 101 -11.72 5.85 7.02
C GLY A 101 -11.12 6.45 5.75
N MET A 102 -9.87 6.14 5.45
CA MET A 102 -9.18 6.52 4.21
C MET A 102 -9.49 5.58 3.03
N GLY A 103 -10.36 4.59 3.22
CA GLY A 103 -10.75 3.64 2.19
C GLY A 103 -9.88 2.40 2.10
N PHE A 104 -8.95 2.16 3.04
CA PHE A 104 -8.24 0.89 3.06
C PHE A 104 -9.19 -0.26 3.40
N VAL A 105 -9.13 -1.30 2.58
CA VAL A 105 -9.76 -2.59 2.83
C VAL A 105 -8.79 -3.46 3.63
N VAL A 106 -9.34 -4.18 4.59
CA VAL A 106 -8.58 -5.09 5.44
C VAL A 106 -8.83 -6.52 4.97
N GLU A 107 -7.85 -7.10 4.31
CA GLU A 107 -7.86 -8.51 3.95
C GLU A 107 -7.33 -9.33 5.13
N ARG A 108 -8.08 -10.35 5.54
CA ARG A 108 -7.55 -11.32 6.53
C ARG A 108 -6.64 -12.29 5.79
N HIS A 109 -5.40 -12.39 6.22
CA HIS A 109 -4.49 -13.44 5.75
C HIS A 109 -3.98 -14.26 6.94
N LYS A 110 -3.78 -15.56 6.71
CA LYS A 110 -3.17 -16.47 7.68
C LYS A 110 -1.81 -16.87 7.16
N TYR A 111 -0.76 -16.30 7.73
CA TYR A 111 0.61 -16.66 7.40
C TYR A 111 1.45 -16.74 8.68
N GLY A 112 1.49 -17.91 9.33
CA GLY A 112 2.51 -18.25 10.35
C GLY A 112 1.96 -18.74 11.70
N ARG A 113 2.67 -19.70 12.29
CA ARG A 113 2.24 -20.58 13.39
C ARG A 113 2.29 -19.98 14.80
N ASP A 114 2.81 -18.77 15.00
CA ASP A 114 3.12 -18.28 16.36
C ASP A 114 2.56 -16.91 16.75
N LEU A 115 1.94 -16.12 15.87
CA LEU A 115 1.56 -14.73 16.19
C LEU A 115 0.30 -14.25 15.47
N GLY A 116 -0.88 -14.82 15.80
CA GLY A 116 -2.17 -14.17 15.51
C GLY A 116 -2.52 -13.98 14.03
N LEU A 117 -3.67 -13.36 13.78
CA LEU A 117 -4.15 -13.04 12.44
C LEU A 117 -3.40 -11.81 11.90
N ASP A 118 -2.61 -11.98 10.84
CA ASP A 118 -1.97 -10.88 10.13
C ASP A 118 -3.00 -10.25 9.16
N TYR A 119 -3.44 -9.04 9.49
CA TYR A 119 -4.26 -8.23 8.59
C TYR A 119 -3.37 -7.59 7.51
N VAL A 120 -3.75 -7.75 6.24
CA VAL A 120 -3.10 -7.06 5.12
C VAL A 120 -4.02 -5.91 4.69
N LEU A 121 -3.43 -4.73 4.57
CA LEU A 121 -4.11 -3.51 4.16
C LEU A 121 -3.88 -3.27 2.68
N GLY A 122 -4.92 -2.87 1.99
CA GLY A 122 -4.83 -2.42 0.61
C GLY A 122 -5.87 -1.35 0.32
N LEU A 123 -5.58 -0.45 -0.61
CA LEU A 123 -6.64 0.30 -1.25
C LEU A 123 -7.45 -0.67 -2.13
N PRO A 124 -8.76 -0.47 -2.30
CA PRO A 124 -9.56 -1.28 -3.19
C PRO A 124 -8.98 -1.10 -4.60
N GLU A 125 -8.26 -2.10 -5.08
CA GLU A 125 -8.11 -2.26 -6.52
C GLU A 125 -9.54 -2.36 -7.05
N THR A 126 -9.87 -1.58 -8.09
CA THR A 126 -11.11 -1.76 -8.86
C THR A 126 -11.40 -3.26 -8.97
N PRO A 127 -12.62 -3.70 -8.60
CA PRO A 127 -12.87 -5.03 -8.06
C PRO A 127 -12.13 -6.10 -8.85
N LYS A 128 -11.16 -6.76 -8.19
CA LYS A 128 -10.67 -8.05 -8.67
C LYS A 128 -11.90 -8.93 -8.74
N THR A 129 -12.34 -9.23 -9.96
CA THR A 129 -13.33 -10.25 -10.23
C THR A 129 -12.98 -11.44 -9.36
N GLU A 130 -13.90 -11.80 -8.47
CA GLU A 130 -13.77 -12.93 -7.57
C GLU A 130 -13.30 -14.13 -8.39
N SER A 131 -12.02 -14.50 -8.27
CA SER A 131 -11.64 -15.88 -8.48
C SER A 131 -12.17 -16.61 -7.25
N ARG A 132 -13.46 -16.92 -7.29
CA ARG A 132 -14.06 -18.04 -6.57
C ARG A 132 -13.19 -19.24 -6.90
N HIS A 133 -12.21 -19.51 -6.05
CA HIS A 133 -11.74 -20.87 -5.91
C HIS A 133 -12.90 -21.63 -5.30
N ASP A 134 -13.67 -22.28 -6.18
CA ASP A 134 -14.56 -23.38 -5.84
C ASP A 134 -13.75 -24.40 -5.05
N TYR A 135 -13.81 -24.29 -3.72
CA TYR A 135 -13.40 -25.35 -2.82
C TYR A 135 -14.41 -26.49 -2.99
N LYS A 136 -14.14 -27.39 -3.94
CA LYS A 136 -14.74 -28.72 -3.96
C LYS A 136 -14.31 -29.44 -2.67
N PHE A 137 -15.24 -29.53 -1.72
CA PHE A 137 -15.15 -30.49 -0.63
C PHE A 137 -15.10 -31.89 -1.24
N SER A 138 -13.90 -32.47 -1.28
CA SER A 138 -13.71 -33.89 -1.53
C SER A 138 -13.83 -34.59 -0.18
N ASN A 139 -15.05 -34.94 0.24
CA ASN A 139 -15.24 -35.89 1.34
C ASN A 139 -15.15 -37.30 0.78
N ALA A 140 -13.92 -37.80 0.69
CA ALA A 140 -13.67 -39.23 0.66
C ALA A 140 -13.65 -39.74 2.12
N ALA A 141 -14.73 -40.42 2.50
CA ALA A 141 -14.69 -41.41 3.56
C ALA A 141 -15.70 -42.52 3.24
N SER A 142 -15.19 -43.71 2.96
CA SER A 142 -15.87 -45.00 3.02
C SER A 142 -14.95 -45.93 3.83
N PRO A 143 -15.37 -47.10 4.34
CA PRO A 143 -16.70 -47.59 4.79
C PRO A 143 -16.56 -48.18 6.24
N PRO A 144 -17.45 -49.06 6.77
CA PRO A 144 -17.48 -50.47 6.38
C PRO A 144 -18.90 -51.06 6.23
N GLY A 145 -18.98 -52.24 5.60
CA GLY A 145 -20.22 -52.92 5.27
C GLY A 145 -20.92 -53.66 6.42
N ASN A 146 -22.13 -54.10 6.10
CA ASN A 146 -22.89 -55.27 6.58
C ASN A 146 -24.11 -55.29 5.63
N GLY A 147 -24.38 -56.31 4.82
CA GLY A 147 -24.54 -57.72 5.22
C GLY A 147 -26.02 -57.94 5.51
N SER A 148 -26.63 -58.94 4.85
CA SER A 148 -28.02 -59.46 4.98
C SER A 148 -29.12 -58.66 4.26
N GLU A 149 -30.14 -59.24 3.63
CA GLU A 149 -30.41 -60.56 3.02
C GLU A 149 -31.77 -60.42 2.32
N ASN A 150 -32.02 -61.25 1.32
CA ASN A 150 -33.32 -61.36 0.64
C ASN A 150 -34.43 -61.77 1.62
N LEU A 151 -35.61 -61.17 1.48
CA LEU A 151 -36.94 -61.81 1.38
C LEU A 151 -38.02 -60.76 1.11
#